data_AF-A0A1V8V912-F1
#
_entry.id   AF-A0A1V8V912-F1
#
_cell.length_a   1.000
_cell.length_b   1.000
_cell.length_c   1.000
_cell.angle_alpha   90.00
_cell.angle_beta   90.00
_cell.angle_gamma   90.00
#
_symmetry.space_group_name_H-M   'P 1'
#
loop_
_entity.id
_entity.type
_entity.pdbx_description
1 polymer ?
#
loop_
_entity_poly.entity_id
_entity_poly.type
_entity_poly.pdbx_seq_one_letter_code
_entity_poly.pdbx_strand_id
1 'polypeptide(L)'
;MSIKDFQVAIVGAGPAGLLLAIRLLQAEVSFLIFEGRTREQLLQQQGRSLDLHPRSGLAALDACGLKSAVFAHARQEANGVTVTDKRLQSWFSYPGGSRNPHVDREDLIQLLVDAVPAANFRWNHKLAAKDVEF
;
A
#
# COMPACT_ATOMS: atom_id res chain seq x y z
N MET A 1 -2.86 27.77 12.92
CA MET A 1 -2.00 27.17 11.89
C MET A 1 -2.75 26.00 11.30
N SER A 2 -3.01 26.03 10.00
CA SER A 2 -3.70 24.97 9.26
C SER A 2 -2.69 23.96 8.72
N ILE A 3 -3.08 22.70 8.56
CA ILE A 3 -2.20 21.71 7.90
C ILE A 3 -1.85 22.11 6.46
N LYS A 4 -2.70 22.94 5.82
CA LYS A 4 -2.48 23.49 4.48
C LYS A 4 -1.30 24.48 4.42
N ASP A 5 -0.84 24.98 5.57
CA ASP A 5 0.31 25.90 5.64
C ASP A 5 1.65 25.14 5.58
N PHE A 6 1.62 23.81 5.64
CA PHE A 6 2.82 22.97 5.62
C PHE A 6 3.05 22.33 4.25
N GLN A 7 4.32 22.13 3.91
CA GLN A 7 4.73 21.26 2.82
C GLN A 7 5.14 19.89 3.38
N VAL A 8 4.52 18.83 2.88
CA VAL A 8 4.77 17.47 3.36
C VAL A 8 5.71 16.72 2.40
N ALA A 9 6.80 16.18 2.92
CA ALA A 9 7.64 15.23 2.20
C ALA A 9 7.32 13.81 2.66
N ILE A 10 6.85 12.95 1.75
CA ILE A 10 6.63 11.53 1.98
C ILE A 10 7.84 10.78 1.44
N VAL A 11 8.53 10.03 2.29
CA VAL A 11 9.71 9.25 1.90
C VAL A 11 9.30 7.78 1.75
N GLY A 12 9.23 7.33 0.51
CA GLY A 12 8.82 5.99 0.10
C GLY A 12 7.42 5.95 -0.50
N ALA A 13 7.32 5.39 -1.71
CA ALA A 13 6.06 5.15 -2.42
C ALA A 13 5.53 3.71 -2.17
N GLY A 14 5.65 3.23 -0.93
CA GLY A 14 4.99 2.00 -0.51
C GLY A 14 3.49 2.22 -0.23
N PRO A 15 2.70 1.15 -0.01
CA PRO A 15 1.24 1.27 0.16
C PRO A 15 0.82 2.28 1.23
N ALA A 16 1.51 2.33 2.38
CA ALA A 16 1.20 3.29 3.43
C ALA A 16 1.50 4.74 3.03
N GLY A 17 2.62 5.00 2.35
CA GLY A 17 3.00 6.34 1.88
C GLY A 17 2.05 6.84 0.79
N LEU A 18 1.65 5.96 -0.12
CA LEU A 18 0.68 6.29 -1.18
C LEU A 18 -0.72 6.54 -0.60
N LEU A 19 -1.18 5.75 0.37
CA LEU A 19 -2.44 6.01 1.07
C LEU A 19 -2.42 7.37 1.78
N LEU A 20 -1.32 7.71 2.45
CA LEU A 20 -1.15 9.04 3.05
C LEU A 20 -1.23 10.14 1.99
N ALA A 21 -0.54 9.98 0.87
CA ALA A 21 -0.56 10.94 -0.24
C ALA A 21 -1.99 11.19 -0.76
N ILE A 22 -2.78 10.14 -0.95
CA ILE A 22 -4.18 10.26 -1.40
C ILE A 22 -5.03 11.00 -0.36
N ARG A 23 -4.83 10.74 0.94
CA ARG A 23 -5.53 11.46 2.00
C ARG A 23 -5.13 12.94 2.07
N LEU A 24 -3.86 13.26 1.86
CA LEU A 24 -3.39 14.65 1.77
C LEU A 24 -3.96 15.36 0.53
N LEU A 25 -4.06 14.66 -0.60
CA LEU A 25 -4.68 15.18 -1.82
C LEU A 25 -6.15 15.54 -1.58
N GLN A 26 -6.93 14.63 -0.97
CA GLN A 26 -8.33 14.89 -0.61
C GLN A 26 -8.50 16.03 0.41
N ALA A 27 -7.47 16.31 1.22
CA ALA A 27 -7.44 17.42 2.17
C ALA A 27 -6.85 18.71 1.59
N GLU A 28 -6.47 18.71 0.30
CA GLU A 28 -5.83 19.83 -0.40
C GLU A 28 -4.53 20.31 0.28
N VAL A 29 -3.73 19.37 0.79
CA VAL A 29 -2.43 19.65 1.40
C VAL A 29 -1.32 19.42 0.37
N SER A 30 -0.36 20.34 0.29
CA SER A 30 0.78 20.21 -0.63
C SER A 30 1.76 19.14 -0.16
N PHE A 31 2.13 18.22 -1.06
CA PHE A 31 3.12 17.18 -0.75
C PHE A 31 3.96 16.75 -1.95
N LEU A 32 5.11 16.15 -1.67
CA LEU A 32 5.93 15.40 -2.63
C LEU A 32 6.25 14.01 -2.08
N ILE A 33 6.34 13.02 -2.97
CA ILE A 33 6.74 11.66 -2.66
C ILE A 33 8.13 11.43 -3.23
N PHE A 34 9.08 11.01 -2.40
CA PHE A 34 10.43 10.63 -2.78
C PHE A 34 10.57 9.12 -2.72
N GLU A 35 10.78 8.47 -3.86
CA GLU A 35 10.95 7.02 -3.95
C GLU A 35 12.32 6.70 -4.54
N GLY A 36 13.05 5.78 -3.88
CA GLY A 36 14.42 5.42 -4.29
C GLY A 36 14.49 4.62 -5.58
N ARG A 37 13.38 4.04 -6.02
CA ARG A 37 13.26 3.27 -7.27
C ARG A 37 12.69 4.10 -8.41
N THR A 38 12.87 3.64 -9.63
CA THR A 38 12.05 4.12 -10.75
C THR A 38 10.60 3.64 -10.59
N ARG A 39 9.67 4.26 -11.32
CA ARG A 39 8.27 3.82 -11.35
C ARG A 39 8.17 2.35 -11.77
N GLU A 40 8.90 1.96 -12.81
CA GLU A 40 8.87 0.62 -13.38
C GLU A 40 9.41 -0.41 -12.37
N GLN A 41 10.53 -0.10 -11.71
CA GLN A 41 11.12 -0.96 -10.68
C GLN A 41 10.18 -1.16 -9.47
N LEU A 42 9.41 -0.14 -9.11
CA LEU A 42 8.41 -0.23 -8.05
C LEU A 42 7.23 -1.14 -8.46
N LEU A 43 6.74 -0.99 -9.69
CA LEU A 43 5.58 -1.72 -10.21
C LEU A 43 5.88 -3.17 -10.59
N GLN A 44 7.12 -3.45 -11.00
CA GLN A 44 7.60 -4.81 -11.29
C GLN A 44 8.08 -5.55 -10.02
N GLN A 45 7.79 -4.99 -8.83
CA GLN A 45 8.22 -5.60 -7.59
C GLN A 45 7.40 -6.85 -7.29
N GLN A 46 7.92 -8.00 -7.72
CA GLN A 46 7.36 -9.29 -7.38
C GLN A 46 7.38 -9.48 -5.86
N GLY A 47 6.18 -9.55 -5.29
CA GLY A 47 5.96 -9.73 -3.87
C GLY A 47 4.74 -10.61 -3.65
N ARG A 48 4.71 -11.33 -2.52
CA ARG A 48 3.53 -12.08 -2.11
C ARG A 48 2.34 -11.13 -1.92
N SER A 49 1.13 -11.68 -2.09
CA SER A 49 -0.11 -10.97 -1.81
C SER A 49 -0.15 -10.40 -0.40
N LEU A 50 -0.89 -9.32 -0.23
CA LEU A 50 -1.18 -8.70 1.04
C LEU A 50 -2.58 -9.08 1.49
N ASP A 51 -2.70 -9.44 2.77
CA ASP A 51 -3.98 -9.67 3.41
C ASP A 51 -4.53 -8.35 3.98
N LEU A 52 -5.71 -7.91 3.52
CA LEU A 52 -6.27 -6.62 3.91
C LEU A 52 -7.33 -6.78 5.00
N HIS A 53 -6.98 -6.42 6.22
CA HIS A 53 -7.88 -6.56 7.36
C HIS A 53 -8.96 -5.45 7.39
N PRO A 54 -10.21 -5.77 7.77
CA PRO A 54 -11.34 -4.84 7.80
C PRO A 54 -11.10 -3.54 8.60
N ARG A 55 -10.48 -3.65 9.77
CA ARG A 55 -10.30 -2.51 10.70
C ARG A 55 -9.02 -1.69 10.46
N SER A 56 -8.23 -2.03 9.44
CA SER A 56 -6.98 -1.34 9.13
C SER A 56 -6.85 -1.07 7.62
N GLY A 57 -6.25 -1.99 6.86
CA GLY A 57 -5.95 -1.80 5.44
C GLY A 57 -7.20 -1.49 4.61
N LEU A 58 -8.29 -2.23 4.83
CA LEU A 58 -9.55 -1.97 4.11
C LEU A 58 -10.20 -0.66 4.52
N ALA A 59 -10.19 -0.31 5.82
CA ALA A 59 -10.72 0.97 6.29
C ALA A 59 -9.94 2.16 5.71
N ALA A 60 -8.61 2.04 5.57
CA ALA A 60 -7.77 3.07 4.97
C ALA A 60 -8.07 3.23 3.47
N LEU A 61 -8.26 2.13 2.74
CA LEU A 61 -8.66 2.15 1.34
C LEU A 61 -10.07 2.72 1.14
N ASP A 62 -10.99 2.44 2.06
CA ASP A 62 -12.35 2.99 2.07
C ASP A 62 -12.33 4.52 2.23
N ALA A 63 -11.53 5.00 3.19
CA ALA A 63 -11.33 6.43 3.41
C ALA A 63 -10.70 7.13 2.19
N CYS A 64 -10.00 6.39 1.33
CA CYS A 64 -9.45 6.89 0.07
C CYS A 64 -10.40 6.70 -1.12
N GLY A 65 -11.57 6.09 -0.95
CA GLY A 65 -12.50 5.76 -2.04
C GLY A 65 -12.03 4.64 -2.97
N LEU A 66 -11.00 3.88 -2.58
CA LEU A 66 -10.34 2.88 -3.43
C LEU A 66 -10.71 1.44 -3.09
N LYS A 67 -11.51 1.22 -2.04
CA LYS A 67 -11.91 -0.11 -1.59
C LYS A 67 -12.51 -0.94 -2.72
N SER A 68 -13.51 -0.43 -3.43
CA SER A 68 -14.16 -1.17 -4.52
C SER A 68 -13.20 -1.55 -5.65
N ALA A 69 -12.29 -0.65 -6.01
CA ALA A 69 -11.27 -0.91 -7.02
C ALA A 69 -10.30 -2.00 -6.57
N VAL A 70 -9.83 -1.96 -5.32
CA VAL A 70 -8.97 -3.02 -4.76
C VAL A 70 -9.70 -4.37 -4.71
N PHE A 71 -11.00 -4.39 -4.35
CA PHE A 71 -11.79 -5.61 -4.34
C PHE A 71 -11.95 -6.24 -5.74
N ALA A 72 -11.90 -5.46 -6.81
CA ALA A 72 -11.95 -5.97 -8.18
C ALA A 72 -10.66 -6.73 -8.59
N HIS A 73 -9.53 -6.39 -7.97
CA HIS A 73 -8.24 -7.06 -8.19
C HIS A 73 -7.93 -8.13 -7.14
N ALA A 74 -8.66 -8.15 -6.02
CA ALA A 74 -8.36 -9.05 -4.93
C ALA A 74 -9.00 -10.44 -5.10
N ARG A 75 -8.24 -11.47 -4.74
CA ARG A 75 -8.72 -12.84 -4.63
C ARG A 75 -9.51 -13.00 -3.33
N GLN A 76 -10.77 -13.45 -3.45
CA GLN A 76 -11.60 -13.86 -2.32
C GLN A 76 -11.38 -15.34 -1.96
N GLU A 77 -10.13 -15.78 -1.99
CA GLU A 77 -9.78 -17.14 -1.60
C GLU A 77 -9.95 -17.32 -0.09
N ALA A 78 -10.33 -18.54 0.32
CA ALA A 78 -10.32 -18.88 1.73
C ALA A 78 -8.86 -18.79 2.23
N ASN A 79 -8.64 -17.97 3.26
CA ASN A 79 -7.34 -17.80 3.93
C ASN A 79 -7.01 -19.02 4.83
N GLY A 80 -7.24 -20.22 4.31
CA GLY A 80 -7.00 -21.47 4.99
C GLY A 80 -5.52 -21.68 5.25
N VAL A 81 -5.22 -22.33 6.36
CA VAL A 81 -3.86 -22.66 6.77
C VAL A 81 -3.83 -24.12 7.18
N THR A 82 -2.91 -24.88 6.59
CA THR A 82 -2.59 -26.24 7.04
C THR A 82 -1.15 -26.25 7.52
N VAL A 83 -0.93 -26.75 8.74
CA VAL A 83 0.41 -26.94 9.32
C VAL A 83 0.78 -28.40 9.15
N THR A 84 1.86 -28.66 8.41
CA THR A 84 2.36 -30.00 8.15
C THR A 84 3.78 -30.17 8.69
N ASP A 85 4.18 -31.41 8.95
CA ASP A 85 5.60 -31.73 9.10
C ASP A 85 6.29 -31.91 7.74
N LYS A 86 7.60 -32.23 7.77
CA LYS A 86 8.40 -32.46 6.56
C LYS A 86 7.98 -33.70 5.73
N ARG A 87 7.12 -34.56 6.27
CA ARG A 87 6.53 -35.73 5.59
C ARG A 87 5.11 -35.45 5.09
N LEU A 88 4.68 -34.18 5.13
CA LEU A 88 3.34 -33.73 4.77
C LEU A 88 2.23 -34.27 5.69
N GLN A 89 2.57 -34.76 6.88
CA GLN A 89 1.55 -35.11 7.87
C GLN A 89 0.95 -33.82 8.43
N SER A 90 -0.37 -33.66 8.26
CA SER A 90 -1.11 -32.51 8.81
C SER A 90 -1.29 -32.66 10.32
N TRP A 91 -0.88 -31.63 11.05
CA TRP A 91 -1.07 -31.52 12.50
C TRP A 91 -2.19 -30.53 12.87
N PHE A 92 -2.54 -29.65 11.93
CA PHE A 92 -3.59 -28.67 12.08
C PHE A 92 -4.07 -28.25 10.69
N SER A 93 -5.39 -28.11 10.53
CA SER A 93 -5.99 -27.56 9.32
C SER A 93 -7.14 -26.64 9.69
N TYR A 94 -7.06 -25.41 9.21
CA TYR A 94 -8.12 -24.42 9.24
C TYR A 94 -8.50 -24.12 7.79
N PRO A 95 -9.76 -24.35 7.37
CA PRO A 95 -10.16 -24.17 5.98
C PRO A 95 -10.21 -22.71 5.53
N GLY A 96 -10.08 -21.75 6.45
CA GLY A 96 -10.17 -20.32 6.13
C GLY A 96 -11.62 -19.79 6.12
N GLY A 97 -11.75 -18.50 5.90
CA GLY A 97 -13.00 -17.81 5.58
C GLY A 97 -12.75 -16.55 4.75
N SER A 98 -13.77 -16.06 4.04
CA SER A 98 -13.65 -14.93 3.09
C SER A 98 -13.63 -13.54 3.73
N ARG A 99 -13.01 -13.37 4.90
CA ARG A 99 -13.09 -12.09 5.65
C ARG A 99 -12.09 -11.04 5.18
N ASN A 100 -10.96 -11.48 4.66
CA ASN A 100 -9.87 -10.60 4.27
C ASN A 100 -9.49 -10.90 2.81
N PRO A 101 -9.69 -9.95 1.89
CA PRO A 101 -9.30 -10.14 0.50
C PRO A 101 -7.78 -10.09 0.36
N HIS A 102 -7.23 -11.00 -0.42
CA HIS A 102 -5.82 -11.00 -0.78
C HIS A 102 -5.62 -10.25 -2.09
N VAL A 103 -4.80 -9.20 -2.08
CA VAL A 103 -4.44 -8.45 -3.29
C VAL A 103 -2.96 -8.65 -3.59
N ASP A 104 -2.61 -8.86 -4.86
CA ASP A 104 -1.22 -8.89 -5.24
C ASP A 104 -0.59 -7.50 -5.05
N ARG A 105 0.65 -7.48 -4.57
CA ARG A 105 1.30 -6.23 -4.17
C ARG A 105 1.45 -5.27 -5.35
N GLU A 106 1.76 -5.81 -6.52
CA GLU A 106 1.93 -5.05 -7.76
C GLU A 106 0.62 -4.36 -8.15
N ASP A 107 -0.50 -5.09 -8.16
CA ASP A 107 -1.83 -4.53 -8.44
C ASP A 107 -2.22 -3.42 -7.45
N LEU A 108 -1.99 -3.65 -6.15
CA LEU A 108 -2.27 -2.65 -5.13
C LEU A 108 -1.42 -1.40 -5.32
N ILE A 109 -0.11 -1.55 -5.56
CA ILE A 109 0.79 -0.42 -5.75
C ILE A 109 0.43 0.33 -7.04
N GLN A 110 0.14 -0.37 -8.14
CA GLN A 110 -0.28 0.23 -9.40
C GLN A 110 -1.51 1.13 -9.20
N LEU A 111 -2.56 0.58 -8.58
CA LEU A 111 -3.80 1.29 -8.30
C LEU A 111 -3.56 2.53 -7.42
N LEU A 112 -2.70 2.42 -6.41
CA LEU A 112 -2.36 3.52 -5.51
C LEU A 112 -1.47 4.59 -6.18
N VAL A 113 -0.54 4.20 -7.05
CA VAL A 113 0.31 5.13 -7.81
C VAL A 113 -0.54 5.91 -8.80
N ASP A 114 -1.46 5.25 -9.51
CA ASP A 114 -2.32 5.90 -10.50
C ASP A 114 -3.34 6.86 -9.86
N ALA A 115 -3.64 6.68 -8.57
CA ALA A 115 -4.49 7.58 -7.79
C ALA A 115 -3.79 8.89 -7.36
N VAL A 116 -2.47 9.03 -7.58
CA VAL A 116 -1.69 10.21 -7.21
C VAL A 116 -1.16 10.90 -8.48
N PRO A 117 -1.25 12.23 -8.61
CA PRO A 117 -0.73 12.93 -9.79
C PRO A 117 0.78 12.72 -9.97
N ALA A 118 1.21 12.46 -11.20
CA ALA A 118 2.61 12.20 -11.53
C ALA A 118 3.57 13.33 -11.09
N ALA A 119 3.08 14.58 -11.07
CA ALA A 119 3.85 15.76 -10.65
C ALA A 119 4.29 15.71 -9.17
N ASN A 120 3.59 14.96 -8.33
CA ASN A 120 3.92 14.79 -6.91
C ASN A 120 5.05 13.78 -6.67
N PHE A 121 5.49 13.03 -7.69
CA PHE A 121 6.53 12.03 -7.52
C PHE A 121 7.93 12.55 -7.87
N ARG A 122 8.90 12.10 -7.08
CA ARG A 122 10.34 12.17 -7.35
C ARG A 122 10.88 10.75 -7.29
N TRP A 123 10.95 10.13 -8.47
CA TRP A 123 11.48 8.78 -8.67
C TRP A 123 13.01 8.78 -8.65
N ASN A 124 13.62 7.61 -8.44
CA ASN A 124 15.07 7.44 -8.35
C ASN A 124 15.72 8.39 -7.32
N HIS A 125 15.01 8.66 -6.24
CA HIS A 125 15.38 9.65 -5.22
C HIS A 125 15.43 9.01 -3.85
N LYS A 126 16.51 8.28 -3.58
CA LYS A 126 16.74 7.65 -2.28
C LYS A 126 17.19 8.70 -1.26
N LEU A 127 16.43 8.84 -0.17
CA LEU A 127 16.83 9.71 0.94
C LEU A 127 18.15 9.22 1.54
N ALA A 128 19.16 10.09 1.61
CA ALA A 128 20.46 9.80 2.18
C ALA A 128 20.60 10.34 3.61
N ALA A 129 20.16 11.57 3.85
CA ALA A 129 20.23 12.25 5.13
C ALA A 129 19.08 13.25 5.26
N LYS A 130 18.86 13.73 6.49
CA LYS A 130 18.04 14.90 6.78
C LYS A 130 18.84 15.80 7.70
N ASP A 131 18.90 17.08 7.37
CA ASP A 131 19.43 18.10 8.27
C ASP A 131 18.27 18.71 9.04
N VAL A 132 18.52 19.07 10.29
CA VAL A 132 17.55 19.78 11.13
C VAL A 132 18.25 21.02 11.62
N GLU A 133 18.00 22.16 10.96
CA GLU A 133 18.36 23.46 11.53
C GLU A 133 17.25 23.84 12.51
N PHE A 134 17.64 24.07 13.77
CA PHE A 134 16.76 24.54 14.86
C PHE A 134 16.92 26.04 15.03
#